data_AF-A0A1Y1R9A1-F1
#
_entry.id   AF-A0A1Y1R9A1-F1
#
_cell.length_a   1.000
_cell.length_b   1.000
_cell.length_c   1.000
_cell.angle_alpha   90.00
_cell.angle_beta   90.00
_cell.angle_gamma   90.00
#
_symmetry.space_group_name_H-M   'P 1'
#
loop_
_entity.id
_entity.type
_entity.pdbx_description
1 polymer ?
#
loop_
_entity_poly.entity_id
_entity_poly.type
_entity_poly.pdbx_seq_one_letter_code
_entity_poly.pdbx_strand_id
1 'polypeptide(L)'
;MDQKSRGGFEKNLAKKGIKGSFETCPTTFKRDYFTSFMTKLLVLESLTLFGKLFNLSSETLSSLYAFDKFVSVAMIFLLIGYFGVAYWESKKYSSCTSCQIGNIIGTTIKFAAIALILFFAAKFLVAPA
;
A
#
# COMPACT_ATOMS: atom_id res chain seq x y z
N MET A 1 -19.19 31.06 -6.14
CA MET A 1 -18.91 31.25 -7.58
C MET A 1 -20.07 32.03 -8.18
N ASP A 2 -19.82 33.27 -8.62
CA ASP A 2 -20.83 34.16 -9.19
C ASP A 2 -21.46 33.61 -10.48
N GLN A 3 -22.78 33.79 -10.62
CA GLN A 3 -23.58 33.30 -11.75
C GLN A 3 -23.08 33.85 -13.11
N LYS A 4 -22.43 35.02 -13.11
CA LYS A 4 -21.84 35.66 -14.28
C LYS A 4 -20.55 34.98 -14.77
N SER A 5 -19.79 34.34 -13.88
CA SER A 5 -18.57 33.61 -14.25
C SER A 5 -18.88 32.24 -14.86
N ARG A 6 -20.01 31.61 -14.49
CA ARG A 6 -20.51 30.37 -15.09
C ARG A 6 -20.82 30.51 -16.58
N GLY A 7 -21.55 31.56 -16.96
CA GLY A 7 -21.93 31.76 -18.37
C GLY A 7 -20.72 32.01 -19.29
N GLY A 8 -19.68 32.66 -18.79
CA GLY A 8 -18.41 32.80 -19.51
C GLY A 8 -17.65 31.48 -19.61
N PHE A 9 -17.63 30.70 -18.52
CA PHE A 9 -16.96 29.39 -18.49
C PHE A 9 -17.65 28.38 -19.43
N GLU A 10 -18.97 28.27 -19.39
CA GLU A 10 -19.78 27.39 -20.24
C GLU A 10 -19.64 27.73 -21.74
N LYS A 11 -19.58 29.01 -22.10
CA LYS A 11 -19.34 29.44 -23.49
C LYS A 11 -17.93 29.09 -23.98
N ASN A 12 -16.93 29.15 -23.10
CA ASN A 12 -15.56 28.72 -23.41
C ASN A 12 -15.46 27.19 -23.54
N LEU A 13 -16.19 26.44 -22.71
CA LEU A 13 -16.31 24.98 -22.81
C LEU A 13 -16.96 24.55 -24.13
N ALA A 14 -18.07 25.19 -24.51
CA ALA A 14 -18.82 24.87 -25.72
C ALA A 14 -18.06 25.23 -27.02
N LYS A 15 -17.28 26.32 -27.03
CA LYS A 15 -16.54 26.75 -28.22
C LYS A 15 -15.19 26.08 -28.41
N LYS A 16 -14.48 25.76 -27.33
CA LYS A 16 -13.10 25.25 -27.40
C LYS A 16 -12.97 23.79 -27.03
N GLY A 17 -14.09 23.10 -26.77
CA GLY A 17 -14.20 21.65 -26.52
C GLY A 17 -12.93 21.11 -25.90
N ILE A 18 -12.82 21.16 -24.57
CA ILE A 18 -11.60 20.83 -23.82
C ILE A 18 -10.96 19.58 -24.44
N LYS A 19 -9.94 19.79 -25.27
CA LYS A 19 -8.91 18.79 -25.54
C LYS A 19 -8.10 18.74 -24.27
N GLY A 20 -8.72 18.21 -23.22
CA GLY A 20 -8.00 17.72 -22.08
C GLY A 20 -7.03 16.75 -22.70
N SER A 21 -5.74 17.01 -22.56
CA SER A 21 -4.75 15.97 -22.76
C SER A 21 -5.09 14.95 -21.69
N PHE A 22 -6.03 14.05 -21.98
CA PHE A 22 -6.28 12.86 -21.22
C PHE A 22 -5.03 12.03 -21.45
N GLU A 23 -3.95 12.37 -20.72
CA GLU A 23 -2.91 11.41 -20.47
C GLU A 23 -3.62 10.22 -19.86
N THR A 24 -3.83 9.20 -20.67
CA THR A 24 -4.44 7.94 -20.27
C THR A 24 -3.66 7.46 -19.05
N CYS A 25 -4.28 7.51 -17.88
CA CYS A 25 -3.63 7.06 -16.66
C CYS A 25 -3.29 5.58 -16.86
N PRO A 26 -2.02 5.18 -16.72
CA PRO A 26 -1.60 3.82 -17.01
C PRO A 26 -2.36 2.86 -16.10
N THR A 27 -2.81 1.73 -16.66
CA THR A 27 -3.57 0.71 -15.91
C THR A 27 -2.69 -0.12 -15.00
N THR A 28 -1.36 -0.07 -15.19
CA THR A 28 -0.37 -0.78 -14.37
C THR A 28 0.64 0.21 -13.80
N PHE A 29 0.75 0.26 -12.47
CA PHE A 29 1.72 1.10 -11.78
C PHE A 29 2.84 0.24 -11.18
N LYS A 30 4.06 0.77 -11.09
CA LYS A 30 5.18 0.03 -10.45
C LYS A 30 4.91 -0.23 -8.97
N ARG A 31 4.12 0.64 -8.34
CA ARG A 31 3.67 0.47 -6.94
C ARG A 31 2.80 -0.79 -6.74
N ASP A 32 2.16 -1.30 -7.78
CA ASP A 32 1.28 -2.47 -7.66
C ASP A 32 2.11 -3.73 -7.37
N TYR A 33 3.33 -3.79 -7.91
CA TYR A 33 4.31 -4.84 -7.59
C TYR A 33 4.68 -4.84 -6.10
N PHE A 34 4.93 -3.66 -5.52
CA PHE A 34 5.20 -3.53 -4.07
C PHE A 34 4.03 -4.04 -3.24
N THR A 35 2.80 -3.66 -3.58
CA THR A 35 1.63 -4.13 -2.84
C THR A 35 1.44 -5.64 -2.94
N SER A 36 1.65 -6.24 -4.12
CA SER A 36 1.59 -7.69 -4.29
C SER A 36 2.65 -8.42 -3.46
N PHE A 37 3.88 -7.89 -3.43
CA PHE A 37 4.97 -8.46 -2.64
C PHE A 37 4.71 -8.35 -1.13
N MET A 38 4.27 -7.17 -0.65
CA MET A 38 3.87 -6.96 0.75
C MET A 38 2.73 -7.89 1.16
N THR A 39 1.71 -8.08 0.31
CA THR A 39 0.62 -9.02 0.59
C THR A 39 1.12 -10.45 0.76
N LYS A 40 2.01 -10.93 -0.13
CA LYS A 40 2.57 -12.29 -0.02
C LYS A 40 3.38 -12.47 1.26
N LEU A 41 4.17 -11.47 1.64
CA LEU A 41 4.94 -11.50 2.89
C LEU A 41 4.04 -11.56 4.12
N LEU A 42 3.02 -10.69 4.20
CA LEU A 42 2.09 -10.69 5.32
C LEU A 42 1.25 -11.97 5.39
N VAL A 43 0.89 -12.57 4.25
CA VAL A 43 0.23 -13.88 4.23
C VAL A 43 1.17 -14.94 4.80
N LEU A 44 2.44 -14.94 4.40
CA LEU A 44 3.42 -15.89 4.92
C LEU A 44 3.66 -15.72 6.44
N GLU A 45 3.77 -14.48 6.93
CA GLU A 45 3.83 -14.16 8.36
C GLU A 45 2.54 -14.58 9.08
N SER A 46 1.37 -14.42 8.47
CA SER A 46 0.12 -14.88 9.11
C SER A 46 0.06 -16.41 9.27
N LEU A 47 0.71 -17.16 8.38
CA LEU A 47 0.76 -18.63 8.46
C LEU A 47 1.64 -19.11 9.62
N THR A 48 2.66 -18.35 10.01
CA THR A 48 3.54 -18.72 11.13
C THR A 48 2.79 -18.72 12.47
N LEU A 49 1.75 -17.89 12.61
CA LEU A 49 0.90 -17.83 13.79
C LEU A 49 0.21 -19.16 14.13
N PHE A 50 -0.06 -20.00 13.11
CA PHE A 50 -0.66 -21.32 13.31
C PHE A 50 0.37 -22.38 13.75
N GLY A 51 1.66 -22.04 13.85
CA GLY A 51 2.73 -22.98 14.18
C GLY A 51 2.53 -23.72 15.50
N LYS A 52 1.98 -23.07 16.54
CA LYS A 52 1.67 -23.74 17.82
C LYS A 52 0.50 -24.74 17.72
N LEU A 53 -0.45 -24.55 16.80
CA LEU A 53 -1.58 -25.47 16.64
C LEU A 53 -1.15 -26.84 16.09
N PHE A 54 -0.04 -26.88 15.36
CA PHE A 54 0.50 -28.12 14.79
C PHE A 54 1.53 -28.81 15.69
N ASN A 55 1.69 -28.39 16.95
CA ASN A 55 2.68 -28.93 17.90
C ASN A 55 4.11 -28.95 17.31
N LEU A 56 4.50 -27.88 16.62
CA LEU A 56 5.85 -27.75 16.06
C LEU A 56 6.92 -27.71 17.19
N SER A 57 8.12 -28.17 16.87
CA SER A 57 9.25 -28.15 17.81
C SER A 57 9.62 -26.72 18.23
N SER A 58 10.18 -26.57 19.44
CA SER A 58 10.63 -25.29 19.97
C SER A 58 11.70 -24.61 19.09
N GLU A 59 12.57 -25.41 18.47
CA GLU A 59 13.55 -24.95 17.49
C GLU A 59 12.87 -24.34 16.26
N THR A 60 11.84 -25.00 15.73
CA THR A 60 11.08 -24.50 14.57
C THR A 60 10.33 -23.22 14.92
N LEU A 61 9.72 -23.13 16.11
CA LEU A 61 9.06 -21.91 16.58
C LEU A 61 10.03 -20.74 16.72
N SER A 62 11.25 -20.98 17.18
CA SER A 62 12.29 -19.95 17.28
C SER A 62 12.69 -19.42 15.89
N SER A 63 12.86 -20.32 14.90
CA SER A 63 13.14 -19.93 13.52
C SER A 63 11.98 -19.16 12.88
N LEU A 64 10.73 -19.56 13.13
CA LEU A 64 9.54 -18.85 12.67
C LEU A 64 9.44 -17.44 13.29
N TYR A 65 9.70 -17.31 14.60
CA TYR A 65 9.72 -16.00 15.26
C TYR A 65 10.87 -15.11 14.76
N ALA A 66 12.02 -15.68 14.40
CA ALA A 66 13.10 -14.94 13.75
C ALA A 66 12.69 -14.46 12.35
N PHE A 67 11.98 -15.30 11.60
CA PHE A 67 11.40 -14.93 10.32
C PHE A 67 10.37 -13.80 10.46
N ASP A 68 9.43 -13.88 11.42
CA ASP A 68 8.42 -12.83 11.65
C ASP A 68 9.07 -11.48 11.96
N LYS A 69 10.12 -11.46 12.80
CA LYS A 69 10.91 -10.25 13.08
C LYS A 69 11.57 -9.69 11.82
N PHE A 70 12.14 -10.56 10.98
CA PHE A 70 12.75 -10.14 9.72
C PHE A 70 11.70 -9.56 8.76
N VAL A 71 10.53 -10.21 8.62
CA VAL A 71 9.42 -9.72 7.78
C VAL A 71 8.92 -8.37 8.29
N SER A 72 8.71 -8.23 9.58
CA SER A 72 8.29 -6.96 10.20
C SER A 72 9.25 -5.81 9.89
N VAL A 73 10.58 -6.04 9.96
CA VAL A 73 11.58 -5.04 9.57
C VAL A 73 11.56 -4.78 8.06
N ALA A 74 11.48 -5.83 7.23
CA ALA A 74 11.39 -5.71 5.78
C ALA A 74 10.15 -4.92 5.34
N MET A 75 9.02 -5.09 6.02
CA MET A 75 7.77 -4.35 5.77
C MET A 75 7.95 -2.84 5.95
N ILE A 76 8.74 -2.39 6.93
CA ILE A 76 9.04 -0.97 7.11
C ILE A 76 9.78 -0.41 5.89
N PHE A 77 10.81 -1.10 5.42
CA PHE A 77 11.56 -0.69 4.22
C PHE A 77 10.69 -0.72 2.96
N LEU A 78 9.83 -1.73 2.81
CA LEU A 78 8.90 -1.83 1.69
C LEU A 78 7.85 -0.72 1.70
N LEU A 79 7.34 -0.32 2.87
CA LEU A 79 6.40 0.79 3.00
C LEU A 79 7.05 2.12 2.61
N ILE A 80 8.30 2.36 3.04
CA ILE A 80 9.07 3.54 2.63
C ILE A 80 9.30 3.54 1.12
N GLY A 81 9.72 2.39 0.57
CA GLY A 81 9.91 2.22 -0.87
C GLY A 81 8.62 2.44 -1.68
N TYR A 82 7.51 1.86 -1.23
CA TYR A 82 6.18 2.05 -1.81
C TYR A 82 5.79 3.53 -1.80
N PHE A 83 5.94 4.21 -0.67
CA PHE A 83 5.59 5.63 -0.55
C PHE A 83 6.46 6.50 -1.48
N GLY A 84 7.76 6.23 -1.58
CA GLY A 84 8.67 6.92 -2.49
C GLY A 84 8.31 6.73 -3.96
N VAL A 85 8.07 5.49 -4.40
CA VAL A 85 7.65 5.18 -5.78
C VAL A 85 6.30 5.81 -6.10
N ALA A 86 5.34 5.70 -5.17
CA ALA A 86 4.00 6.25 -5.35
C ALA A 86 3.99 7.79 -5.39
N TYR A 87 4.87 8.44 -4.62
CA TYR A 87 5.07 9.88 -4.65
C TYR A 87 5.75 10.35 -5.95
N TRP A 88 6.69 9.57 -6.49
CA TRP A 88 7.29 9.86 -7.79
C TRP A 88 6.28 9.70 -8.93
N GLU A 89 5.47 8.63 -8.91
CA GLU A 89 4.42 8.40 -9.91
C GLU A 89 3.32 9.47 -9.85
N SER A 90 2.95 9.96 -8.66
CA SER A 90 1.94 11.03 -8.51
C SER A 90 2.43 12.37 -9.07
N LYS A 91 3.74 12.66 -8.98
CA LYS A 91 4.34 13.84 -9.65
C LYS A 91 4.37 13.71 -11.17
N LYS A 92 4.54 12.48 -11.68
CA LYS A 92 4.60 12.22 -13.13
C LYS A 92 3.24 12.35 -13.80
N TYR A 93 2.16 11.88 -13.17
CA TYR A 93 0.80 11.91 -13.72
C TYR A 93 -0.08 12.91 -12.97
N SER A 94 0.15 14.21 -13.22
CA SER A 94 -0.55 15.31 -12.55
C SER A 94 -2.08 15.22 -12.67
N SER A 95 -2.60 14.70 -13.79
CA SER A 95 -4.03 14.62 -14.11
C SER A 95 -4.84 13.62 -13.27
N CYS A 96 -4.19 12.67 -12.56
CA CYS A 96 -4.86 11.67 -11.71
C CYS A 96 -4.58 11.85 -10.20
N THR A 97 -3.92 12.93 -9.81
CA THR A 97 -3.30 13.11 -8.48
C THR A 97 -4.25 13.05 -7.28
N SER A 98 -5.43 13.67 -7.32
CA SER A 98 -6.27 13.86 -6.13
C SER A 98 -6.87 12.55 -5.59
N CYS A 99 -7.45 11.69 -6.43
CA CYS A 99 -7.97 10.38 -6.00
C CYS A 99 -6.86 9.36 -5.76
N GLN A 100 -5.76 9.46 -6.52
CA GLN A 100 -4.66 8.51 -6.47
C GLN A 100 -3.85 8.64 -5.18
N ILE A 101 -3.66 9.86 -4.66
CA ILE A 101 -2.98 10.11 -3.38
C ILE A 101 -3.76 9.52 -2.21
N GLY A 102 -5.09 9.69 -2.19
CA GLY A 102 -5.95 9.10 -1.14
C GLY A 102 -5.83 7.58 -1.09
N ASN A 103 -5.85 6.92 -2.25
CA ASN A 103 -5.67 5.46 -2.33
C ASN A 103 -4.27 5.01 -1.87
N ILE A 104 -3.22 5.77 -2.21
CA ILE A 104 -1.85 5.48 -1.75
C ILE A 104 -1.78 5.54 -0.23
N ILE A 105 -2.27 6.63 0.38
CA ILE A 105 -2.23 6.81 1.84
C ILE A 105 -3.04 5.72 2.54
N GLY A 106 -4.27 5.44 2.06
CA GLY A 106 -5.11 4.38 2.62
C GLY A 106 -4.45 3.00 2.53
N THR A 107 -3.78 2.71 1.42
CA THR A 107 -3.04 1.47 1.23
C THR A 107 -1.85 1.38 2.18
N THR A 108 -1.04 2.44 2.32
CA THR A 108 0.07 2.49 3.28
C THR A 108 -0.40 2.24 4.70
N ILE A 109 -1.46 2.93 5.14
CA ILE A 109 -2.02 2.77 6.50
C ILE A 109 -2.52 1.34 6.70
N LYS A 110 -3.24 0.77 5.73
CA LYS A 110 -3.72 -0.62 5.79
C LYS A 110 -2.56 -1.61 6.01
N PHE A 111 -1.51 -1.52 5.20
CA PHE A 111 -0.36 -2.42 5.31
C PHE A 111 0.40 -2.23 6.62
N ALA A 112 0.58 -0.98 7.08
CA ALA A 112 1.20 -0.69 8.36
C ALA A 112 0.39 -1.26 9.54
N ALA A 113 -0.94 -1.10 9.51
CA ALA A 113 -1.81 -1.62 10.55
C ALA A 113 -1.77 -3.16 10.62
N ILE A 114 -1.83 -3.84 9.47
CA ILE A 114 -1.75 -5.31 9.42
C ILE A 114 -0.39 -5.79 9.92
N ALA A 115 0.71 -5.17 9.48
CA ALA A 115 2.05 -5.53 9.94
C ALA A 115 2.19 -5.38 11.46
N LEU A 116 1.65 -4.30 12.05
CA LEU A 116 1.63 -4.12 13.50
C LEU A 116 0.83 -5.22 14.21
N ILE A 117 -0.37 -5.53 13.71
CA ILE A 117 -1.22 -6.58 14.28
C ILE A 117 -0.50 -7.93 14.25
N LEU A 118 0.10 -8.29 13.11
CA LEU A 118 0.84 -9.55 12.97
C LEU A 118 2.08 -9.59 13.86
N PHE A 119 2.83 -8.50 13.99
CA PHE A 119 3.98 -8.42 14.87
C PHE A 119 3.59 -8.67 16.34
N PHE A 120 2.52 -8.03 16.82
CA PHE A 120 2.02 -8.25 18.18
C PHE A 120 1.46 -9.67 18.37
N ALA A 121 0.76 -10.18 17.36
CA ALA A 121 0.25 -11.55 17.37
C ALA A 121 1.39 -12.58 17.42
N ALA A 122 2.45 -12.40 16.62
CA ALA A 122 3.62 -13.27 16.61
C ALA A 122 4.36 -13.25 17.96
N LYS A 123 4.47 -12.07 18.59
CA LYS A 123 5.05 -11.95 19.93
C LYS A 123 4.27 -12.74 21.00
N PHE A 124 2.95 -12.83 20.90
CA PHE A 124 2.13 -13.55 21.88
C PHE A 124 1.98 -15.04 21.54
N LEU A 125 1.80 -15.36 20.26
CA LEU A 125 1.43 -16.69 19.78
C LEU A 125 2.63 -17.52 19.31
N VAL A 126 3.67 -16.92 18.74
CA VAL A 126 4.80 -17.66 18.13
C VAL A 126 6.05 -17.61 19.00
N ALA A 127 6.24 -16.51 19.76
CA ALA A 127 7.42 -16.36 20.60
C ALA A 127 7.68 -17.61 21.48
N PRO A 128 8.92 -18.11 21.48
CA PRO A 128 9.30 -19.21 22.35
C PRO A 128 9.14 -18.77 23.81
N ALA A 129 8.55 -19.64 24.62
CA ALA A 129 8.41 -19.45 26.06
C ALA A 129 9.77 -19.60 26.77
#